data_AF-A0A409W9V7-F1
#
_entry.id   AF-A0A409W9V7-F1
#
_cell.length_a   1.000
_cell.length_b   1.000
_cell.length_c   1.000
_cell.angle_alpha   90.00
_cell.angle_beta   90.00
_cell.angle_gamma   90.00
#
_symmetry.space_group_name_H-M   'P 1'
#
loop_
_entity.id
_entity.type
_entity.pdbx_description
1 polymer ?
#
loop_
_entity_poly.entity_id
_entity_poly.type
_entity_poly.pdbx_seq_one_letter_code
_entity_poly.pdbx_strand_id
1 'polypeptide(L)'
;MYSIRTLCVAAAVLLSSVVVNAAPMPMPAVSAHHVKPGGVFMAKPVHFDPPLPGHSTTSGARNHPVIALDHPNKHGMVPVAVVSHNHPSHMQQEVHDAHHYDRHTKHAGTGSFDHGSQIAVGHVTHVHHEDLHMVSPDSNLPHQLHHTDLGHLHNAVHQATGFTPSNEKHRTPSPKTPPWRKN
;
A
#
# COMPACT_ATOMS: atom_id res chain seq x y z
N MET A 1 16.48 -33.17 -71.60
CA MET A 1 16.51 -32.26 -70.45
C MET A 1 15.21 -32.40 -69.69
N TYR A 2 15.17 -33.12 -68.57
CA TYR A 2 14.18 -32.91 -67.50
C TYR A 2 14.81 -33.31 -66.17
N SER A 3 14.69 -32.37 -65.23
CA SER A 3 15.55 -32.20 -64.06
C SER A 3 14.94 -32.90 -62.84
N ILE A 4 15.76 -33.73 -62.18
CA ILE A 4 15.45 -34.36 -60.90
C ILE A 4 15.66 -33.33 -59.79
N ARG A 5 14.59 -32.74 -59.24
CA ARG A 5 14.61 -32.05 -57.94
C ARG A 5 13.20 -31.94 -57.36
N THR A 6 12.91 -32.62 -56.26
CA THR A 6 12.41 -31.93 -55.04
C THR A 6 12.54 -32.82 -53.81
N LEU A 7 13.34 -32.34 -52.87
CA LEU A 7 13.53 -32.85 -51.52
C LEU A 7 12.28 -32.61 -50.69
N CYS A 8 11.80 -33.65 -49.99
CA CYS A 8 10.91 -33.50 -48.85
C CYS A 8 11.69 -32.94 -47.67
N VAL A 9 11.59 -31.63 -47.43
CA VAL A 9 12.13 -30.98 -46.24
C VAL A 9 11.02 -30.95 -45.18
N ALA A 10 11.21 -31.75 -44.13
CA ALA A 10 10.50 -31.62 -42.87
C ALA A 10 10.96 -30.34 -42.17
N ALA A 11 10.04 -29.47 -41.78
CA ALA A 11 10.32 -28.38 -40.85
C ALA A 11 9.25 -28.39 -39.75
N ALA A 12 9.69 -28.82 -38.57
CA ALA A 12 8.89 -28.93 -37.37
C ALA A 12 8.36 -27.56 -36.93
N VAL A 13 7.06 -27.52 -36.65
CA VAL A 13 6.39 -26.40 -35.99
C VAL A 13 6.85 -26.38 -34.53
N LEU A 14 7.85 -25.56 -34.22
CA LEU A 14 8.18 -25.20 -32.83
C LEU A 14 7.41 -23.94 -32.45
N LEU A 15 6.22 -24.16 -31.91
CA LEU A 15 5.43 -23.20 -31.14
C LEU A 15 6.27 -22.74 -29.93
N SER A 16 7.04 -21.68 -30.10
CA SER A 16 7.65 -20.95 -28.98
C SER A 16 6.54 -20.15 -28.28
N SER A 17 5.89 -20.83 -27.34
CA SER A 17 5.03 -20.18 -26.36
C SER A 17 5.91 -19.28 -25.51
N VAL A 18 5.87 -17.97 -25.79
CA VAL A 18 6.46 -16.98 -24.90
C VAL A 18 5.64 -17.02 -23.62
N VAL A 19 6.19 -17.70 -22.61
CA VAL A 19 5.70 -17.61 -21.25
C VAL A 19 5.98 -16.18 -20.82
N VAL A 20 4.96 -15.32 -20.86
CA VAL A 20 5.03 -13.99 -20.26
C VAL A 20 5.15 -14.26 -18.76
N ASN A 21 6.39 -14.24 -18.27
CA ASN A 21 6.68 -14.28 -16.86
C ASN A 21 6.16 -12.96 -16.30
N ALA A 22 4.93 -12.98 -15.79
CA ALA A 22 4.37 -11.90 -14.97
C ALA A 22 5.09 -11.92 -13.62
N ALA A 23 6.41 -11.63 -13.64
CA ALA A 23 7.10 -11.21 -12.45
C ALA A 23 6.38 -9.92 -12.01
N PRO A 24 5.85 -9.85 -10.78
CA PRO A 24 5.28 -8.61 -10.28
C PRO A 24 6.36 -7.54 -10.38
N MET A 25 6.13 -6.55 -11.26
CA MET A 25 7.02 -5.41 -11.38
C MET A 25 7.18 -4.81 -9.97
N PRO A 26 8.41 -4.60 -9.48
CA PRO A 26 8.61 -4.01 -8.17
C PRO A 26 7.99 -2.61 -8.19
N MET A 27 6.86 -2.46 -7.49
CA MET A 27 6.28 -1.15 -7.24
C MET A 27 7.33 -0.36 -6.46
N PRO A 28 7.73 0.85 -6.89
CA PRO A 28 8.77 1.60 -6.20
C PRO A 28 8.36 1.82 -4.75
N ALA A 29 9.27 1.47 -3.84
CA ALA A 29 9.14 1.73 -2.41
C ALA A 29 8.92 3.23 -2.15
N VAL A 30 8.08 3.57 -1.18
CA VAL A 30 7.75 4.96 -0.86
C VAL A 30 8.89 5.60 -0.07
N SER A 31 9.39 6.74 -0.56
CA SER A 31 10.35 7.56 0.20
C SER A 31 9.68 8.08 1.48
N ALA A 32 10.42 8.14 2.59
CA ALA A 32 9.91 8.64 3.88
C ALA A 32 9.22 10.02 3.78
N HIS A 33 9.59 10.90 2.85
CA HIS A 33 8.94 12.23 2.65
C HIS A 33 7.60 12.19 1.96
N HIS A 34 7.29 11.08 1.31
CA HIS A 34 6.02 10.87 0.64
C HIS A 34 4.99 10.26 1.58
N VAL A 35 5.42 9.71 2.73
CA VAL A 35 4.51 9.26 3.79
C VAL A 35 4.05 10.46 4.61
N LYS A 36 2.76 10.72 4.56
CA LYS A 36 2.09 11.79 5.32
C LYS A 36 0.87 11.21 6.06
N PRO A 37 0.49 11.79 7.21
CA PRO A 37 -0.75 11.44 7.88
C PRO A 37 -1.95 11.54 6.92
N GLY A 38 -2.80 10.52 6.94
CA GLY A 38 -3.93 10.33 6.03
C GLY A 38 -3.55 9.82 4.64
N GLY A 39 -2.27 9.66 4.32
CA GLY A 39 -1.84 9.02 3.08
C GLY A 39 -2.28 7.55 3.05
N VAL A 40 -2.79 7.11 1.91
CA VAL A 40 -3.23 5.73 1.71
C VAL A 40 -2.19 5.02 0.85
N PHE A 41 -1.76 3.87 1.32
CA PHE A 41 -0.72 3.06 0.73
C PHE A 41 -1.17 1.61 0.63
N MET A 42 -0.42 0.82 -0.12
CA MET A 42 -0.54 -0.61 -0.18
C MET A 42 0.62 -1.22 0.61
N ALA A 43 0.34 -2.14 1.52
CA ALA A 43 1.35 -2.84 2.30
C ALA A 43 1.00 -4.32 2.43
N LYS A 44 2.01 -5.18 2.54
CA LYS A 44 1.78 -6.60 2.79
C LYS A 44 1.70 -6.87 4.29
N PRO A 45 0.71 -7.63 4.77
CA PRO A 45 0.59 -7.91 6.20
C PRO A 45 1.77 -8.67 6.82
N VAL A 46 2.64 -9.29 6.02
CA VAL A 46 3.92 -9.88 6.48
C VAL A 46 4.95 -8.84 6.96
N HIS A 47 4.81 -7.57 6.55
CA HIS A 47 5.70 -6.46 6.95
C HIS A 47 5.17 -5.67 8.15
N PHE A 48 4.13 -6.19 8.83
CA PHE A 48 3.52 -5.53 9.97
C PHE A 48 4.32 -5.81 11.25
N ASP A 49 4.47 -4.78 12.08
CA ASP A 49 5.15 -4.83 13.38
C ASP A 49 4.21 -4.35 14.51
N PRO A 50 3.91 -5.18 15.52
CA PRO A 50 4.32 -6.58 15.64
C PRO A 50 3.70 -7.47 14.56
N PRO A 51 4.34 -8.61 14.21
CA PRO A 51 3.73 -9.60 13.33
C PRO A 51 2.37 -10.06 13.88
N LEU A 52 1.32 -9.90 13.08
CA LEU A 52 -0.02 -10.30 13.49
C LEU A 52 -0.27 -11.80 13.23
N PRO A 53 -1.08 -12.48 14.06
CA PRO A 53 -1.37 -13.91 13.89
C PRO A 53 -1.90 -14.25 12.50
N GLY A 54 -1.28 -15.24 11.84
CA GLY A 54 -1.72 -15.75 10.55
C GLY A 54 -1.19 -15.00 9.32
N HIS A 55 -0.16 -14.15 9.47
CA HIS A 55 0.38 -13.31 8.40
C HIS A 55 1.65 -13.89 7.71
N SER A 56 2.04 -15.14 8.00
CA SER A 56 3.36 -15.68 7.66
C SER A 56 3.51 -16.38 6.30
N THR A 57 2.42 -16.66 5.56
CA THR A 57 2.53 -17.50 4.34
C THR A 57 1.73 -16.98 3.13
N THR A 58 0.40 -17.06 3.14
CA THR A 58 -0.40 -16.85 1.90
C THR A 58 -1.27 -15.60 1.96
N SER A 59 -1.86 -15.31 3.12
CA SER A 59 -2.65 -14.10 3.41
C SER A 59 -1.75 -12.86 3.52
N GLY A 60 -0.61 -12.98 4.20
CA GLY A 60 0.33 -11.88 4.40
C GLY A 60 1.14 -11.48 3.17
N ALA A 61 1.03 -12.20 2.05
CA ALA A 61 1.76 -11.93 0.81
C ALA A 61 1.03 -10.95 -0.14
N ARG A 62 -0.28 -10.75 0.06
CA ARG A 62 -1.09 -9.82 -0.75
C ARG A 62 -0.98 -8.41 -0.18
N ASN A 63 -1.05 -7.43 -1.07
CA ASN A 63 -1.10 -6.02 -0.68
C ASN A 63 -2.50 -5.68 -0.17
N HIS A 64 -2.56 -5.02 0.98
CA HIS A 64 -3.77 -4.45 1.56
C HIS A 64 -3.65 -2.93 1.64
N PRO A 65 -4.75 -2.19 1.43
CA PRO A 65 -4.76 -0.77 1.69
C PRO A 65 -4.51 -0.51 3.18
N VAL A 66 -3.64 0.46 3.46
CA VAL A 66 -3.33 0.94 4.80
C VAL A 66 -3.34 2.46 4.79
N ILE A 67 -3.76 3.06 5.89
CA ILE A 67 -3.81 4.52 6.06
C ILE A 67 -2.73 4.90 7.07
N ALA A 68 -1.79 5.76 6.67
CA ALA A 68 -0.79 6.29 7.58
C ALA A 68 -1.44 7.20 8.62
N LEU A 69 -1.28 6.88 9.90
CA LEU A 69 -1.81 7.66 11.02
C LEU A 69 -0.83 8.76 11.47
N ASP A 70 0.45 8.60 11.15
CA ASP A 70 1.48 9.62 11.40
C ASP A 70 2.59 9.54 10.35
N HIS A 71 3.60 10.39 10.49
CA HIS A 71 4.85 10.32 9.74
C HIS A 71 5.69 9.10 10.18
N PRO A 72 6.66 8.67 9.36
CA PRO A 72 7.64 7.69 9.79
C PRO A 72 8.44 8.20 10.99
N ASN A 73 8.65 7.34 11.99
CA ASN A 73 9.52 7.64 13.13
C ASN A 73 11.02 7.59 12.74
N LYS A 74 11.91 7.79 13.72
CA LYS A 74 13.38 7.72 13.52
C LYS A 74 13.91 6.39 12.98
N HIS A 75 13.12 5.31 13.07
CA HIS A 75 13.43 3.99 12.56
C HIS A 75 12.73 3.70 11.23
N GLY A 76 12.08 4.70 10.62
CA GLY A 76 11.35 4.54 9.36
C GLY A 76 10.01 3.83 9.51
N MET A 77 9.56 3.54 10.75
CA MET A 77 8.30 2.85 11.00
C MET A 77 7.15 3.85 10.99
N VAL A 78 6.09 3.48 10.28
CA VAL A 78 4.88 4.30 10.08
C VAL A 78 3.73 3.61 10.83
N PRO A 79 3.07 4.28 11.79
CA PRO A 79 1.85 3.75 12.37
C PRO A 79 0.73 3.80 11.33
N VAL A 80 0.05 2.68 11.13
CA VAL A 80 -1.00 2.55 10.12
C VAL A 80 -2.27 1.91 10.68
N ALA A 81 -3.41 2.29 10.09
CA ALA A 81 -4.66 1.56 10.21
C ALA A 81 -4.88 0.72 8.95
N VAL A 82 -5.21 -0.56 9.13
CA VAL A 82 -5.39 -1.51 8.03
C VAL A 82 -6.82 -1.44 7.48
N VAL A 83 -6.96 -1.45 6.16
CA VAL A 83 -8.25 -1.48 5.47
C VAL A 83 -8.42 -2.83 4.79
N SER A 84 -9.56 -3.48 5.01
CA SER A 84 -9.89 -4.77 4.41
C SER A 84 -11.40 -4.98 4.32
N HIS A 85 -11.86 -5.75 3.34
CA HIS A 85 -13.23 -6.27 3.32
C HIS A 85 -13.46 -7.41 4.32
N ASN A 86 -12.38 -8.05 4.77
CA ASN A 86 -12.44 -9.17 5.68
C ASN A 86 -11.19 -9.15 6.56
N HIS A 87 -11.32 -8.54 7.73
CA HIS A 87 -10.26 -8.58 8.74
C HIS A 87 -10.19 -9.97 9.37
N PRO A 88 -8.98 -10.44 9.76
CA PRO A 88 -8.88 -11.70 10.50
C PRO A 88 -9.62 -11.59 11.83
N SER A 89 -10.09 -12.71 12.37
CA SER A 89 -10.96 -12.75 13.57
C SER A 89 -10.41 -11.99 14.78
N HIS A 90 -9.09 -11.98 14.96
CA HIS A 90 -8.42 -11.26 16.04
C HIS A 90 -8.43 -9.73 15.88
N MET A 91 -8.78 -9.22 14.69
CA MET A 91 -8.92 -7.79 14.39
C MET A 91 -10.38 -7.33 14.28
N GLN A 92 -11.36 -8.25 14.24
CA GLN A 92 -12.77 -7.92 13.96
C GLN A 92 -13.51 -7.26 15.14
N GLN A 93 -12.92 -7.24 16.33
CA GLN A 93 -13.60 -6.73 17.53
C GLN A 93 -13.86 -5.23 17.46
N GLU A 94 -13.01 -4.50 16.76
CA GLU A 94 -13.00 -3.04 16.75
C GLU A 94 -12.66 -2.55 15.34
N VAL A 95 -13.62 -2.76 14.44
CA VAL A 95 -13.57 -2.36 13.03
C VAL A 95 -14.71 -1.40 12.71
N HIS A 96 -14.42 -0.35 11.96
CA HIS A 96 -15.41 0.62 11.51
C HIS A 96 -15.52 0.57 9.99
N ASP A 97 -16.70 0.82 9.43
CA ASP A 97 -16.85 0.90 7.98
C ASP A 97 -16.01 2.06 7.40
N ALA A 98 -15.23 1.76 6.35
CA ALA A 98 -14.27 2.71 5.79
C ALA A 98 -14.95 3.92 5.12
N HIS A 99 -16.15 3.74 4.56
CA HIS A 99 -16.94 4.81 3.96
C HIS A 99 -17.40 5.88 4.97
N HIS A 100 -17.30 5.62 6.29
CA HIS A 100 -17.50 6.67 7.29
C HIS A 100 -16.37 7.71 7.29
N TYR A 101 -15.21 7.37 6.71
CA TYR A 101 -14.00 8.18 6.70
C TYR A 101 -13.60 8.64 5.29
N ASP A 102 -14.53 8.69 4.36
CA ASP A 102 -14.25 9.21 3.01
C ASP A 102 -15.26 10.23 2.51
N ARG A 103 -16.19 10.71 3.34
CA ARG A 103 -17.20 11.67 2.90
C ARG A 103 -16.55 12.92 2.30
N HIS A 104 -15.62 13.56 3.02
CA HIS A 104 -14.97 14.77 2.53
C HIS A 104 -13.90 14.45 1.47
N THR A 105 -13.25 13.29 1.60
CA THR A 105 -12.29 12.74 0.64
C THR A 105 -12.93 12.57 -0.74
N LYS A 106 -14.11 11.94 -0.79
CA LYS A 106 -14.92 11.77 -2.00
C LYS A 106 -15.37 13.10 -2.57
N HIS A 107 -15.83 14.03 -1.72
CA HIS A 107 -16.19 15.38 -2.16
C HIS A 107 -15.01 16.18 -2.72
N ALA A 108 -13.79 15.93 -2.24
CA ALA A 108 -12.57 16.51 -2.77
C ALA A 108 -12.10 15.88 -4.11
N GLY A 109 -12.78 14.82 -4.57
CA GLY A 109 -12.48 14.15 -5.84
C GLY A 109 -11.21 13.30 -5.81
N THR A 110 -10.75 12.88 -4.62
CA THR A 110 -9.48 12.16 -4.47
C THR A 110 -9.63 10.65 -4.42
N GLY A 111 -10.85 10.12 -4.53
CA GLY A 111 -11.20 8.69 -4.46
C GLY A 111 -12.19 8.38 -3.33
N SER A 112 -12.52 7.10 -3.15
CA SER A 112 -13.37 6.62 -2.06
C SER A 112 -13.07 5.16 -1.73
N PHE A 113 -13.43 4.73 -0.52
CA PHE A 113 -13.42 3.31 -0.19
C PHE A 113 -14.66 2.62 -0.73
N ASP A 114 -14.50 1.37 -1.14
CA ASP A 114 -15.62 0.55 -1.61
C ASP A 114 -16.52 0.16 -0.43
N HIS A 115 -17.83 0.02 -0.70
CA HIS A 115 -18.77 -0.50 0.28
C HIS A 115 -18.32 -1.87 0.82
N GLY A 116 -18.51 -2.07 2.13
CA GLY A 116 -18.04 -3.27 2.83
C GLY A 116 -16.54 -3.26 3.14
N SER A 117 -15.78 -2.22 2.77
CA SER A 117 -14.43 -2.02 3.30
C SER A 117 -14.52 -1.59 4.76
N GLN A 118 -13.64 -2.13 5.60
CA GLN A 118 -13.57 -1.85 7.02
C GLN A 118 -12.16 -1.41 7.41
N ILE A 119 -12.06 -0.50 8.37
CA ILE A 119 -10.81 -0.03 8.97
C ILE A 119 -10.69 -0.64 10.37
N ALA A 120 -9.58 -1.31 10.66
CA ALA A 120 -9.31 -1.88 11.97
C ALA A 120 -8.82 -0.82 12.96
N VAL A 121 -9.76 -0.01 13.48
CA VAL A 121 -9.46 1.14 14.36
C VAL A 121 -8.88 0.73 15.71
N GLY A 122 -9.21 -0.47 16.22
CA GLY A 122 -8.63 -1.00 17.46
C GLY A 122 -7.27 -1.68 17.30
N HIS A 123 -6.71 -1.73 16.09
CA HIS A 123 -5.49 -2.48 15.78
C HIS A 123 -4.50 -1.63 15.00
N VAL A 124 -3.87 -0.67 15.69
CA VAL A 124 -2.74 0.07 15.13
C VAL A 124 -1.54 -0.88 14.99
N THR A 125 -0.97 -0.93 13.80
CA THR A 125 0.28 -1.64 13.51
C THR A 125 1.29 -0.70 12.89
N HIS A 126 2.52 -1.15 12.74
CA HIS A 126 3.59 -0.37 12.13
C HIS A 126 4.11 -1.06 10.88
N VAL A 127 4.45 -0.26 9.87
CA VAL A 127 5.07 -0.74 8.63
C VAL A 127 6.27 0.13 8.33
N HIS A 128 7.38 -0.46 7.92
CA HIS A 128 8.52 0.33 7.47
C HIS A 128 8.16 1.07 6.17
N HIS A 129 8.55 2.33 6.02
CA HIS A 129 8.13 3.13 4.85
C HIS A 129 8.58 2.52 3.50
N GLU A 130 9.65 1.73 3.49
CA GLU A 130 10.14 1.02 2.30
C GLU A 130 9.21 -0.13 1.86
N ASP A 131 8.40 -0.66 2.78
CA ASP A 131 7.40 -1.70 2.52
C ASP A 131 6.01 -1.10 2.21
N LEU A 132 5.91 0.23 2.19
CA LEU A 132 4.75 0.95 1.67
C LEU A 132 4.90 1.16 0.18
N HIS A 133 3.80 0.92 -0.54
CA HIS A 133 3.69 1.17 -1.97
C HIS A 133 2.55 2.14 -2.26
N MET A 134 2.69 2.96 -3.30
CA MET A 134 1.61 3.84 -3.72
C MET A 134 0.40 3.01 -4.18
N VAL A 135 -0.79 3.50 -3.86
CA VAL A 135 -2.02 3.03 -4.48
C VAL A 135 -1.93 3.23 -6.01
N SER A 136 -2.39 2.23 -6.78
CA SER A 136 -2.40 2.32 -8.24
C SER A 136 -3.28 3.49 -8.71
N PRO A 137 -2.85 4.30 -9.71
CA PRO A 137 -3.68 5.35 -10.30
C PRO A 137 -5.00 4.84 -10.89
N ASP A 138 -5.03 3.57 -11.30
CA ASP A 138 -6.22 2.93 -11.89
C ASP A 138 -7.21 2.41 -10.83
N SER A 139 -6.86 2.50 -9.54
CA SER A 139 -7.78 2.13 -8.46
C SER A 139 -8.65 3.31 -8.05
N ASN A 140 -9.86 3.01 -7.57
CA ASN A 140 -10.75 4.04 -7.00
C ASN A 140 -10.38 4.45 -5.55
N LEU A 141 -9.36 3.80 -4.97
CA LEU A 141 -8.93 4.09 -3.61
C LEU A 141 -8.38 5.51 -3.54
N PRO A 142 -8.67 6.25 -2.45
CA PRO A 142 -8.11 7.56 -2.28
C PRO A 142 -6.60 7.46 -2.08
N HIS A 143 -5.82 8.41 -2.62
CA HIS A 143 -4.39 8.50 -2.31
C HIS A 143 -4.13 9.16 -0.95
N GLN A 144 -5.07 9.98 -0.49
CA GLN A 144 -4.99 10.69 0.77
C GLN A 144 -6.39 11.02 1.28
N LEU A 145 -6.60 10.83 2.58
CA LEU A 145 -7.80 11.28 3.26
C LEU A 145 -7.83 12.80 3.40
N HIS A 146 -9.03 13.36 3.28
CA HIS A 146 -9.27 14.74 3.65
C HIS A 146 -8.97 14.94 5.16
N HIS A 147 -8.44 16.10 5.54
CA HIS A 147 -8.01 16.37 6.91
C HIS A 147 -9.13 16.18 7.95
N THR A 148 -10.38 16.49 7.59
CA THR A 148 -11.56 16.25 8.44
C THR A 148 -11.78 14.76 8.68
N ASP A 149 -11.71 13.95 7.62
CA ASP A 149 -11.91 12.50 7.73
C ASP A 149 -10.76 11.84 8.49
N LEU A 150 -9.52 12.32 8.27
CA LEU A 150 -8.35 11.92 9.05
C LEU A 150 -8.52 12.26 10.54
N GLY A 151 -9.04 13.44 10.87
CA GLY A 151 -9.32 13.83 12.25
C GLY A 151 -10.33 12.89 12.92
N HIS A 152 -11.39 12.50 12.21
CA HIS A 152 -12.35 11.50 12.70
C HIS A 152 -11.68 10.13 12.91
N LEU A 153 -10.84 9.70 11.96
CA LEU A 153 -10.11 8.44 12.09
C LEU A 153 -9.17 8.46 13.30
N HIS A 154 -8.41 9.54 13.50
CA HIS A 154 -7.56 9.71 14.68
C HIS A 154 -8.36 9.63 15.98
N ASN A 155 -9.51 10.28 16.04
CA ASN A 155 -10.37 10.23 17.23
C ASN A 155 -10.86 8.81 17.51
N ALA A 156 -11.30 8.08 16.48
CA ALA A 156 -11.76 6.69 16.65
C ALA A 156 -10.63 5.77 17.10
N VAL A 157 -9.46 5.87 16.45
CA VAL A 157 -8.28 5.08 16.82
C VAL A 157 -7.82 5.41 18.25
N HIS A 158 -7.82 6.69 18.63
CA HIS A 158 -7.48 7.12 19.98
C HIS A 158 -8.45 6.54 21.02
N GLN A 159 -9.77 6.58 20.75
CA GLN A 159 -10.77 6.00 21.64
C GLN A 159 -10.60 4.48 21.81
N ALA A 160 -10.26 3.79 20.73
CA ALA A 160 -10.11 2.34 20.73
C ALA A 160 -8.79 1.85 21.36
N THR A 161 -7.70 2.58 21.19
CA THR A 161 -6.33 2.10 21.51
C THR A 161 -5.52 2.99 22.43
N GLY A 162 -5.96 4.24 22.66
CA GLY A 162 -5.16 5.27 23.31
C GLY A 162 -4.04 5.85 22.43
N PHE A 163 -3.88 5.39 21.18
CA PHE A 163 -2.88 5.93 20.27
C PHE A 163 -3.09 7.43 20.06
N THR A 164 -2.01 8.19 20.10
CA THR A 164 -2.01 9.63 19.86
C THR A 164 -0.92 9.94 18.83
N PRO A 165 -1.25 10.56 17.68
CA PRO A 165 -0.25 10.98 16.71
C PRO A 165 0.80 11.88 17.38
N SER A 166 2.07 11.59 17.15
CA SER A 166 3.20 12.34 17.71
C SER A 166 3.36 13.72 17.07
N ASN A 167 2.85 13.91 15.84
CA ASN A 167 3.11 15.07 14.99
C ASN A 167 4.61 15.34 14.71
N GLU A 168 5.49 14.39 15.01
CA GLU A 168 6.92 14.52 14.72
C GLU A 168 7.15 14.37 13.21
N LYS A 169 7.33 15.50 12.52
CA LYS A 169 7.82 15.47 11.14
C LYS A 169 9.28 15.05 11.16
N HIS A 170 9.58 13.80 10.81
CA HIS A 170 10.97 13.42 10.56
C HIS A 170 11.48 14.19 9.33
N ARG A 171 12.24 15.26 9.58
CA ARG A 171 12.99 15.98 8.55
C ARG A 171 14.05 15.01 8.03
N THR A 172 13.96 14.57 6.79
CA THR A 172 15.20 14.12 6.16
C THR A 172 16.16 15.28 6.04
N PRO A 173 17.46 14.98 5.92
CA PRO A 173 18.39 15.96 5.38
C PRO A 173 17.83 16.44 4.04
N SER A 174 17.74 17.77 3.85
CA SER A 174 17.44 18.35 2.55
C SER A 174 18.28 17.65 1.47
N PRO A 175 17.73 17.42 0.26
CA PRO A 175 18.52 16.85 -0.83
C PRO A 175 19.79 17.69 -0.96
N LYS A 176 20.95 17.06 -0.69
CA LYS A 176 22.24 17.73 -0.85
C LYS A 176 22.25 18.33 -2.26
N THR A 177 22.47 19.63 -2.36
CA THR A 177 22.64 20.31 -3.64
C THR A 177 23.56 19.47 -4.52
N PRO A 178 23.12 19.04 -5.72
CA PRO A 178 23.94 18.21 -6.57
C PRO A 178 25.32 18.84 -6.80
N PRO A 179 26.40 18.05 -6.91
CA PRO A 179 27.76 18.57 -6.92
C PRO A 179 28.04 19.55 -8.07
N TRP A 180 27.27 19.52 -9.15
CA TRP A 180 27.36 20.45 -10.28
C TRP A 180 26.69 21.82 -10.06
N ARG A 181 26.07 22.06 -8.90
CA ARG A 181 25.43 23.35 -8.53
C ARG A 181 26.24 24.18 -7.53
N LYS A 182 27.50 23.82 -7.26
CA LYS A 182 28.43 24.64 -6.48
C LYS A 182 29.19 25.56 -7.43
N ASN A 183 28.85 26.85 -7.41
CA ASN A 183 29.63 27.90 -8.05
C ASN A 183 30.91 28.18 -7.25
#